data_AF-A0A953SLV0-F1
#
_entry.id   AF-A0A953SLV0-F1
#
_cell.length_a   1.000
_cell.length_b   1.000
_cell.length_c   1.000
_cell.angle_alpha   90.00
_cell.angle_beta   90.00
_cell.angle_gamma   90.00
#
_symmetry.space_group_name_H-M   'P 1'
#
loop_
_entity.id
_entity.type
_entity.pdbx_description
1 polymer ?
#
loop_
_entity_poly.entity_id
_entity_poly.type
_entity_poly.pdbx_seq_one_letter_code
_entity_poly.pdbx_strand_id
1 'polypeptide(L)'
;MFLTLTISAAGLDSKPAPEVNDSSKLNLQAEFSLFYEFYKNKDYLSAYNHGWNVINTDPSAFMRFKPFRKMEDVLWYMHDSVATFSDEEKQIIADTTLYLYDKALEYNEEKAAYFLAKKAYVLETWINADPEVVIEAYRKALASDNGISSGYKDRLGLILSKNSSEDNDYKMQALELYSALSEAEPDNALWIQRIEALAEDPNELVEITGKAWRLDPENPEKAWKYASMALRNQDYSTALEPLKFLIEKSPEVINYHKQIARAYEKLDETDAAIQSYKTLIELEPDNRDNFFNLAIIYQKLGQLSVARSYLQKASKVSPDWDYPIFIEAQLYEAAARNCGFEYEDKLVYLLAVQTYQRVVSMGGQYASAAKERINALANSIPQKEDYFFRKVAPGTVIKIEGKCYDWINKSVVIPD
;
A
#
# COMPACT_ATOMS: atom_id res chain seq x y z
N MET A 1 -13.91 -33.10 -27.99
CA MET A 1 -12.83 -33.73 -28.76
C MET A 1 -11.59 -32.92 -28.47
N PHE A 2 -10.89 -33.27 -27.38
CA PHE A 2 -9.77 -32.48 -26.86
C PHE A 2 -8.48 -32.88 -27.60
N LEU A 3 -7.89 -31.92 -28.31
CA LEU A 3 -6.53 -32.03 -28.84
C LEU A 3 -5.57 -31.52 -27.77
N THR A 4 -4.98 -32.45 -27.02
CA THR A 4 -3.79 -32.21 -26.20
C THR A 4 -2.60 -31.99 -27.12
N LEU A 5 -2.17 -30.74 -27.29
CA LEU A 5 -0.87 -30.40 -27.85
C LEU A 5 0.16 -30.49 -26.72
N THR A 6 0.79 -31.64 -26.60
CA THR A 6 2.05 -31.80 -25.87
C THR A 6 3.12 -31.02 -26.63
N ILE A 7 3.43 -29.81 -26.19
CA ILE A 7 4.64 -29.10 -26.62
C ILE A 7 5.80 -29.79 -25.90
N SER A 8 6.53 -30.60 -26.67
CA SER A 8 7.76 -31.23 -26.27
C SER A 8 8.78 -30.17 -25.84
N ALA A 9 9.28 -30.26 -24.61
CA ALA A 9 10.45 -29.55 -24.10
C ALA A 9 11.75 -30.06 -24.76
N ALA A 10 11.78 -30.14 -26.10
CA ALA A 10 12.92 -30.54 -26.89
C ALA A 10 13.31 -29.37 -27.79
N GLY A 11 14.42 -28.70 -27.47
CA GLY A 11 14.96 -27.64 -28.34
C GLY A 11 15.70 -26.48 -27.66
N LEU A 12 16.27 -26.67 -26.47
CA LEU A 12 17.29 -25.77 -25.91
C LEU A 12 18.41 -26.63 -25.29
N ASP A 13 18.97 -27.55 -26.09
CA ASP A 13 20.16 -28.29 -25.67
C ASP A 13 21.33 -27.29 -25.57
N SER A 14 21.84 -27.07 -24.36
CA SER A 14 23.02 -26.25 -24.12
C SER A 14 24.19 -26.79 -24.94
N LYS A 15 24.84 -25.95 -25.75
CA LYS A 15 26.08 -26.35 -26.43
C LYS A 15 27.14 -26.72 -25.38
N PRO A 16 27.89 -27.82 -25.57
CA PRO A 16 28.87 -28.25 -24.59
C PRO A 16 29.96 -27.19 -24.42
N ALA A 17 30.47 -27.08 -23.18
CA ALA A 17 31.70 -26.37 -22.85
C ALA A 17 32.86 -26.75 -23.80
N PRO A 18 33.94 -25.94 -23.91
CA PRO A 18 35.10 -26.25 -24.75
C PRO A 18 35.61 -27.67 -24.54
N GLU A 19 36.08 -28.31 -25.62
CA GLU A 19 36.64 -29.67 -25.59
C GLU A 19 37.71 -29.79 -24.50
N VAL A 20 37.48 -30.70 -23.56
CA VAL A 20 38.39 -31.00 -22.46
C VAL A 20 39.59 -31.75 -23.03
N ASN A 21 40.81 -31.35 -22.64
CA ASN A 21 42.00 -32.16 -22.89
C ASN A 21 41.79 -33.58 -22.33
N ASP A 22 42.23 -34.62 -23.06
CA ASP A 22 42.16 -36.06 -22.68
C ASP A 22 42.13 -36.27 -21.15
N SER A 23 40.92 -36.47 -20.60
CA SER A 23 40.65 -36.45 -19.16
C SER A 23 41.42 -37.55 -18.40
N SER A 24 41.91 -38.56 -19.12
CA SER A 24 42.74 -39.63 -18.58
C SER A 24 44.18 -39.22 -18.20
N LYS A 25 44.63 -38.02 -18.60
CA LYS A 25 45.99 -37.50 -18.33
C LYS A 25 46.02 -36.21 -17.51
N LEU A 26 44.85 -35.73 -17.08
CA LEU A 26 44.72 -34.44 -16.42
C LEU A 26 45.10 -34.53 -14.94
N ASN A 27 46.02 -33.67 -14.48
CA ASN A 27 46.28 -33.53 -13.05
C ASN A 27 45.25 -32.59 -12.43
N LEU A 28 44.12 -33.16 -11.99
CA LEU A 28 42.97 -32.40 -11.49
C LEU A 28 43.31 -31.46 -10.32
N GLN A 29 44.25 -31.83 -9.45
CA GLN A 29 44.69 -30.96 -8.35
C GLN A 29 45.47 -29.75 -8.87
N ALA A 30 46.32 -29.94 -9.90
CA ALA A 30 47.04 -28.83 -10.54
C ALA A 30 46.07 -27.90 -11.28
N GLU A 31 45.09 -28.45 -12.00
CA GLU A 31 44.04 -27.67 -12.67
C GLU A 31 43.25 -26.83 -11.67
N PHE A 32 42.85 -27.41 -10.53
CA PHE A 32 42.18 -26.66 -9.48
C PHE A 32 43.05 -25.55 -8.88
N SER A 33 44.34 -25.82 -8.62
CA SER A 33 45.27 -24.80 -8.12
C SER A 33 45.44 -23.64 -9.10
N LEU A 34 45.61 -23.93 -10.40
CA LEU A 34 45.74 -22.89 -11.43
C LEU A 34 44.44 -22.10 -11.58
N PHE A 35 43.29 -22.78 -11.66
CA PHE A 35 41.97 -22.14 -11.69
C PHE A 35 41.79 -21.17 -10.51
N TYR A 36 42.09 -21.63 -9.29
CA TYR A 36 41.91 -20.84 -8.08
C TYR A 36 42.85 -19.64 -8.02
N GLU A 37 44.13 -19.81 -8.39
CA GLU A 37 45.10 -18.71 -8.41
C GLU A 37 44.76 -17.65 -9.45
N PHE A 38 44.42 -18.05 -10.68
CA PHE A 38 43.98 -17.10 -11.71
C PHE A 38 42.71 -16.37 -11.30
N TYR A 39 41.72 -17.08 -10.75
CA TYR A 39 40.49 -16.48 -10.22
C TYR A 39 40.78 -15.44 -9.12
N LYS A 40 41.64 -15.78 -8.14
CA LYS A 40 42.00 -14.88 -7.04
C LYS A 40 42.70 -13.60 -7.55
N ASN A 41 43.48 -13.73 -8.62
CA ASN A 41 44.15 -12.62 -9.28
C ASN A 41 43.24 -11.86 -10.28
N LYS A 42 41.95 -12.24 -10.39
CA LYS A 42 40.97 -11.70 -11.36
C LYS A 42 41.39 -11.87 -12.82
N ASP A 43 42.31 -12.80 -13.10
CA ASP A 43 42.67 -13.20 -14.45
C ASP A 43 41.70 -14.26 -14.95
N TYR A 44 40.47 -13.84 -15.21
CA TYR A 44 39.37 -14.75 -15.53
C TYR A 44 39.53 -15.45 -16.88
N LEU A 45 40.22 -14.83 -17.84
CA LEU A 45 40.51 -15.46 -19.14
C LEU A 45 41.46 -16.65 -18.99
N SER A 46 42.51 -16.51 -18.18
CA SER A 46 43.40 -17.64 -17.86
C SER A 46 42.71 -18.68 -16.97
N ALA A 47 41.81 -18.26 -16.08
CA ALA A 47 41.06 -19.16 -15.21
C ALA A 47 40.09 -20.08 -15.97
N TYR A 48 39.53 -19.61 -17.10
CA TYR A 48 38.42 -20.25 -17.82
C TYR A 48 38.66 -21.73 -18.16
N ASN A 49 39.76 -22.04 -18.84
CA ASN A 49 40.04 -23.42 -19.27
C ASN A 49 40.30 -24.35 -18.07
N HIS A 50 41.05 -23.87 -17.08
CA HIS A 50 41.33 -24.63 -15.85
C HIS A 50 40.05 -24.89 -15.03
N GLY A 51 39.13 -23.93 -14.99
CA GLY A 51 37.83 -24.08 -14.35
C GLY A 51 36.97 -25.18 -15.00
N TRP A 52 36.90 -25.20 -16.33
CA TRP A 52 36.19 -26.25 -17.07
C TRP A 52 36.82 -27.63 -16.92
N ASN A 53 38.15 -27.70 -16.94
CA ASN A 53 38.90 -28.91 -16.65
C ASN A 53 38.51 -29.52 -15.28
N VAL A 54 38.33 -28.68 -14.26
CA VAL A 54 37.85 -29.13 -12.93
C VAL A 54 36.39 -29.57 -12.99
N ILE A 55 35.51 -28.75 -13.56
CA ILE A 55 34.05 -28.97 -13.54
C ILE A 55 33.63 -30.18 -14.36
N ASN A 56 34.26 -30.43 -15.50
CA ASN A 56 33.90 -31.55 -16.38
C ASN A 56 34.53 -32.88 -15.96
N THR A 57 35.60 -32.85 -15.16
CA THR A 57 36.30 -34.07 -14.72
C THR A 57 35.70 -34.63 -13.43
N ASP A 58 35.82 -33.89 -12.33
CA ASP A 58 35.24 -34.25 -11.02
C ASP A 58 35.23 -33.02 -10.08
N PRO A 59 34.13 -32.26 -10.04
CA PRO A 59 34.02 -31.10 -9.16
C PRO A 59 33.78 -31.47 -7.69
N SER A 60 33.39 -32.73 -7.40
CA SER A 60 32.96 -33.15 -6.07
C SER A 60 34.08 -32.98 -5.01
N ALA A 61 35.33 -33.26 -5.40
CA ALA A 61 36.51 -33.11 -4.57
C ALA A 61 36.78 -31.66 -4.11
N PHE A 62 36.20 -30.66 -4.79
CA PHE A 62 36.48 -29.24 -4.56
C PHE A 62 35.27 -28.44 -4.10
N MET A 63 34.13 -29.08 -3.81
CA MET A 63 32.87 -28.39 -3.51
C MET A 63 32.95 -27.38 -2.36
N ARG A 64 33.79 -27.65 -1.35
CA ARG A 64 34.05 -26.69 -0.25
C ARG A 64 34.58 -25.33 -0.73
N PHE A 65 35.22 -25.30 -1.89
CA PHE A 65 35.77 -24.09 -2.51
C PHE A 65 34.82 -23.43 -3.50
N LYS A 66 33.59 -23.96 -3.65
CA LYS A 66 32.52 -23.41 -4.49
C LYS A 66 32.96 -23.19 -5.95
N PRO A 67 33.46 -24.24 -6.64
CA PRO A 67 34.00 -24.10 -8.00
C PRO A 67 32.97 -23.54 -8.98
N PHE A 68 31.71 -23.96 -8.89
CA PHE A 68 30.61 -23.45 -9.72
C PHE A 68 30.38 -21.95 -9.57
N ARG A 69 30.46 -21.38 -8.36
CA ARG A 69 30.31 -19.93 -8.13
C ARG A 69 31.48 -19.14 -8.72
N LYS A 70 32.70 -19.67 -8.61
CA LYS A 70 33.87 -19.03 -9.21
C LYS A 70 33.82 -19.06 -10.73
N MET A 71 33.37 -20.18 -11.28
CA MET A 71 33.21 -20.30 -12.72
C MET A 71 32.08 -19.41 -13.24
N GLU A 72 31.01 -19.25 -12.46
CA GLU A 72 29.96 -18.26 -12.74
C GLU A 72 30.57 -16.87 -12.86
N ASP A 73 31.34 -16.40 -11.87
CA ASP A 73 32.00 -15.08 -11.95
C ASP A 73 32.90 -14.92 -13.19
N VAL A 74 33.62 -15.98 -13.58
CA VAL A 74 34.45 -16.00 -14.80
C VAL A 74 33.60 -15.79 -16.04
N LEU A 75 32.52 -16.56 -16.20
CA LEU A 75 31.63 -16.49 -17.36
C LEU A 75 30.90 -15.14 -17.43
N TRP A 76 30.45 -14.61 -16.29
CA TRP A 76 29.80 -13.29 -16.23
C TRP A 76 30.75 -12.16 -16.59
N TYR A 77 32.00 -12.20 -16.09
CA TYR A 77 33.01 -11.23 -16.51
C TYR A 77 33.26 -11.30 -18.02
N MET A 78 33.40 -12.52 -18.55
CA MET A 78 33.61 -12.76 -19.98
C MET A 78 32.45 -12.20 -20.82
N HIS A 79 31.20 -12.40 -20.41
CA HIS A 79 30.04 -11.89 -21.13
C HIS A 79 29.90 -10.36 -21.05
N ASP A 80 29.94 -9.80 -19.84
CA ASP A 80 29.53 -8.41 -19.59
C ASP A 80 30.69 -7.40 -19.60
N SER A 81 31.91 -7.83 -19.27
CA SER A 81 33.06 -6.92 -19.03
C SER A 81 34.13 -6.96 -20.11
N VAL A 82 34.16 -8.01 -20.94
CA VAL A 82 35.12 -8.12 -22.04
C VAL A 82 34.55 -7.46 -23.30
N ALA A 83 34.85 -6.17 -23.48
CA ALA A 83 34.34 -5.38 -24.59
C ALA A 83 34.80 -5.86 -25.98
N THR A 84 35.86 -6.67 -26.05
CA THR A 84 36.41 -7.20 -27.31
C THR A 84 35.67 -8.42 -27.84
N PHE A 85 34.82 -9.08 -27.04
CA PHE A 85 34.06 -10.23 -27.51
C PHE A 85 32.89 -9.79 -28.39
N SER A 86 32.77 -10.46 -29.53
CA SER A 86 31.67 -10.35 -30.47
C SER A 86 30.35 -10.88 -29.90
N ASP A 87 29.24 -10.54 -30.55
CA ASP A 87 27.92 -11.03 -30.14
C ASP A 87 27.82 -12.57 -30.24
N GLU A 88 28.51 -13.18 -31.21
CA GLU A 88 28.58 -14.64 -31.33
C GLU A 88 29.35 -15.28 -30.16
N GLU A 89 30.49 -14.70 -29.77
CA GLU A 89 31.24 -15.15 -28.60
C GLU A 89 30.42 -14.99 -27.31
N LYS A 90 29.70 -13.88 -27.15
CA LYS A 90 28.79 -13.66 -26.01
C LYS A 90 27.66 -14.67 -25.98
N GLN A 91 27.08 -15.01 -27.14
CA GLN A 91 26.08 -16.06 -27.25
C GLN A 91 26.63 -17.42 -26.82
N ILE A 92 27.86 -17.77 -27.24
CA ILE A 92 28.53 -19.01 -26.81
C ILE A 92 28.74 -19.01 -25.30
N ILE A 93 29.16 -17.88 -24.71
CA ILE A 93 29.32 -17.76 -23.26
C ILE A 93 27.97 -17.92 -22.54
N ALA A 94 26.89 -17.39 -23.10
CA ALA A 94 25.55 -17.55 -22.54
C ALA A 94 25.11 -19.02 -22.54
N ASP A 95 25.24 -19.73 -23.67
CA ASP A 95 24.95 -21.17 -23.76
C ASP A 95 25.80 -21.98 -22.76
N THR A 96 27.09 -21.65 -22.68
CA THR A 96 28.06 -22.25 -21.76
C THR A 96 27.72 -21.99 -20.28
N THR A 97 27.13 -20.84 -19.98
CA THR A 97 26.66 -20.48 -18.64
C THR A 97 25.42 -21.28 -18.24
N LEU A 98 24.49 -21.52 -19.18
CA LEU A 98 23.35 -22.42 -18.92
C LEU A 98 23.83 -23.84 -18.61
N TYR A 99 24.81 -24.34 -19.37
CA TYR A 99 25.45 -25.64 -19.11
C TYR A 99 26.11 -25.69 -17.72
N LEU A 100 26.81 -24.63 -17.32
CA LEU A 100 27.39 -24.52 -15.98
C LEU A 100 26.33 -24.70 -14.88
N TYR A 101 25.17 -24.06 -15.04
CA TYR A 101 24.10 -24.16 -14.05
C TYR A 101 23.45 -25.55 -14.04
N ASP A 102 23.25 -26.16 -15.19
CA ASP A 102 22.76 -27.55 -15.26
C ASP A 102 23.73 -28.50 -14.56
N LYS A 103 25.03 -28.34 -14.80
CA LYS A 103 26.06 -29.07 -14.05
C LYS A 103 26.01 -28.77 -12.56
N ALA A 104 25.87 -27.51 -12.15
CA ALA A 104 25.81 -27.17 -10.73
C ALA A 104 24.62 -27.84 -10.01
N LEU A 105 23.48 -27.99 -10.69
CA LEU A 105 22.30 -28.66 -10.17
C LEU A 105 22.50 -30.17 -9.93
N GLU A 106 23.39 -30.82 -10.67
CA GLU A 106 23.77 -32.23 -10.44
C GLU A 106 24.53 -32.45 -9.11
N TYR A 107 25.22 -31.41 -8.60
CA TYR A 107 26.13 -31.53 -7.45
C TYR A 107 25.72 -30.70 -6.22
N ASN A 108 24.73 -29.81 -6.34
CA ASN A 108 24.45 -28.81 -5.31
C ASN A 108 22.94 -28.57 -5.12
N GLU A 109 22.25 -29.60 -4.62
CA GLU A 109 20.81 -29.54 -4.33
C GLU A 109 20.44 -28.40 -3.37
N GLU A 110 21.26 -28.14 -2.34
CA GLU A 110 21.03 -27.04 -1.37
C GLU A 110 21.05 -25.65 -1.99
N LYS A 111 21.63 -25.49 -3.19
CA LYS A 111 21.66 -24.21 -3.92
C LYS A 111 20.88 -24.29 -5.23
N ALA A 112 20.00 -25.26 -5.39
CA ALA A 112 19.23 -25.44 -6.60
C ALA A 112 18.43 -24.18 -6.99
N ALA A 113 17.69 -23.59 -6.05
CA ALA A 113 16.92 -22.37 -6.29
C ALA A 113 17.78 -21.18 -6.76
N TYR A 114 19.01 -21.06 -6.25
CA TYR A 114 19.95 -20.02 -6.70
C TYR A 114 20.32 -20.21 -8.17
N PHE A 115 20.77 -21.41 -8.54
CA PHE A 115 21.21 -21.68 -9.92
C PHE A 115 20.05 -21.68 -10.89
N LEU A 116 18.86 -22.13 -10.48
CA LEU A 116 17.64 -22.02 -11.28
C LEU A 116 17.25 -20.56 -11.55
N ALA A 117 17.30 -19.68 -10.53
CA ALA A 117 17.01 -18.26 -10.71
C ALA A 117 18.03 -17.56 -11.63
N LYS A 118 19.32 -17.89 -11.48
CA LYS A 118 20.37 -17.38 -12.37
C LYS A 118 20.23 -17.91 -13.79
N LYS A 119 19.83 -19.17 -13.96
CA LYS A 119 19.53 -19.78 -15.26
C LYS A 119 18.38 -19.05 -15.95
N ALA A 120 17.29 -18.79 -15.22
CA ALA A 120 16.15 -18.02 -15.71
C ALA A 120 16.57 -16.60 -16.14
N TYR A 121 17.41 -15.94 -15.34
CA TYR A 121 17.94 -14.63 -15.69
C TYR A 121 18.78 -14.65 -16.97
N VAL A 122 19.67 -15.63 -17.16
CA VAL A 122 20.47 -15.75 -18.40
C VAL A 122 19.56 -16.02 -19.61
N LEU A 123 18.55 -16.88 -19.47
CA LEU A 123 17.54 -17.12 -20.51
C LEU A 123 16.81 -15.82 -20.87
N GLU A 124 16.48 -15.00 -19.89
CA GLU A 124 15.79 -13.73 -20.07
C GLU A 124 16.68 -12.67 -20.74
N THR A 125 17.89 -12.43 -20.22
CA THR A 125 18.67 -11.23 -20.53
C THR A 125 19.75 -11.43 -21.57
N TRP A 126 20.35 -12.61 -21.63
CA TRP A 126 21.45 -12.89 -22.55
C TRP A 126 20.96 -13.63 -23.80
N ILE A 127 20.11 -14.64 -23.58
CA ILE A 127 19.55 -15.44 -24.68
C ILE A 127 18.34 -14.75 -25.32
N ASN A 128 17.59 -13.95 -24.56
CA ASN A 128 16.29 -13.41 -24.96
C ASN A 128 15.36 -14.54 -25.46
N ALA A 129 15.27 -15.59 -24.65
CA ALA A 129 14.45 -16.77 -24.92
C ALA A 129 12.95 -16.43 -24.96
N ASP A 130 12.16 -17.37 -25.48
CA ASP A 130 10.71 -17.26 -25.47
C ASP A 130 10.18 -16.99 -24.04
N PRO A 131 9.25 -16.03 -23.85
CA PRO A 131 8.76 -15.66 -22.53
C PRO A 131 8.23 -16.82 -21.70
N GLU A 132 7.59 -17.82 -22.33
CA GLU A 132 7.07 -18.99 -21.64
C GLU A 132 8.18 -19.83 -21.01
N VAL A 133 9.29 -19.99 -21.74
CA VAL A 133 10.48 -20.70 -21.24
C VAL A 133 11.08 -19.97 -20.06
N VAL A 134 11.16 -18.63 -20.13
CA VAL A 134 11.71 -17.80 -19.04
C VAL A 134 10.81 -17.84 -17.81
N ILE A 135 9.49 -17.71 -17.99
CA ILE A 135 8.50 -17.78 -16.92
C ILE A 135 8.61 -19.13 -16.21
N GLU A 136 8.66 -20.23 -16.96
CA GLU A 136 8.75 -21.57 -16.36
C GLU A 136 10.09 -21.78 -15.62
N ALA A 137 11.19 -21.22 -16.14
CA ALA A 137 12.47 -21.26 -15.45
C ALA A 137 12.42 -20.52 -14.09
N TYR A 138 11.80 -19.34 -14.02
CA TYR A 138 11.61 -18.62 -12.76
C TYR A 138 10.64 -19.34 -11.81
N ARG A 139 9.54 -19.92 -12.32
CA ARG A 139 8.61 -20.74 -11.52
C ARG A 139 9.34 -21.93 -10.89
N LYS A 140 10.17 -22.62 -11.66
CA LYS A 140 10.99 -23.74 -11.16
C LYS A 140 11.95 -23.29 -10.05
N ALA A 141 12.53 -22.10 -10.17
CA ALA A 141 13.38 -21.54 -9.12
C ALA A 141 12.60 -21.28 -7.82
N LEU A 142 11.41 -20.68 -7.91
CA LEU A 142 10.52 -20.44 -6.77
C LEU A 142 10.05 -21.73 -6.10
N ALA A 143 9.67 -22.72 -6.89
CA ALA A 143 9.22 -24.02 -6.37
C ALA A 143 10.33 -24.76 -5.60
N SER A 144 11.60 -24.51 -5.93
CA SER A 144 12.74 -25.14 -5.26
C SER A 144 13.05 -24.53 -3.89
N ASP A 145 12.84 -23.22 -3.71
CA ASP A 145 12.98 -22.50 -2.45
C ASP A 145 12.30 -21.13 -2.55
N ASN A 146 11.39 -20.85 -1.62
CA ASN A 146 10.71 -19.55 -1.57
C ASN A 146 11.63 -18.41 -1.09
N GLY A 147 12.83 -18.72 -0.61
CA GLY A 147 13.86 -17.77 -0.14
C GLY A 147 14.67 -17.08 -1.24
N ILE A 148 14.34 -17.25 -2.53
CA ILE A 148 15.00 -16.48 -3.58
C ILE A 148 14.80 -14.97 -3.39
N SER A 149 15.81 -14.19 -3.76
CA SER A 149 15.80 -12.72 -3.66
C SER A 149 14.55 -12.13 -4.33
N SER A 150 13.96 -11.11 -3.70
CA SER A 150 12.84 -10.35 -4.27
C SER A 150 13.16 -9.77 -5.64
N GLY A 151 14.44 -9.54 -5.97
CA GLY A 151 14.86 -9.15 -7.32
C GLY A 151 14.48 -10.15 -8.41
N TYR A 152 14.63 -11.46 -8.18
CA TYR A 152 14.22 -12.48 -9.17
C TYR A 152 12.71 -12.65 -9.23
N LYS A 153 12.02 -12.45 -8.10
CA LYS A 153 10.55 -12.41 -8.04
C LYS A 153 10.03 -11.22 -8.86
N ASP A 154 10.65 -10.05 -8.74
CA ASP A 154 10.32 -8.88 -9.56
C ASP A 154 10.52 -9.16 -11.05
N ARG A 155 11.60 -9.84 -11.47
CA ARG A 155 11.78 -10.27 -12.87
C ARG A 155 10.63 -11.14 -13.37
N LEU A 156 10.21 -12.14 -12.59
CA LEU A 156 9.04 -12.96 -12.93
C LEU A 156 7.77 -12.12 -13.04
N GLY A 157 7.52 -11.23 -12.06
CA GLY A 157 6.35 -10.35 -12.09
C GLY A 157 6.33 -9.43 -13.30
N LEU A 158 7.49 -8.92 -13.73
CA LEU A 158 7.63 -8.07 -14.90
C LEU A 158 7.34 -8.82 -16.19
N ILE A 159 7.87 -10.03 -16.36
CA ILE A 159 7.63 -10.81 -17.58
C ILE A 159 6.19 -11.31 -17.65
N LEU A 160 5.58 -11.68 -16.52
CA LEU A 160 4.15 -12.01 -16.43
C LEU A 160 3.29 -10.81 -16.83
N SER A 161 3.55 -9.64 -16.24
CA SER A 161 2.81 -8.41 -16.55
C SER A 161 2.95 -8.00 -18.02
N LYS A 162 4.16 -8.09 -18.60
CA LYS A 162 4.41 -7.73 -20.00
C LYS A 162 3.74 -8.67 -21.00
N ASN A 163 3.55 -9.94 -20.65
CA ASN A 163 2.99 -10.97 -21.54
C ASN A 163 1.56 -11.38 -21.12
N SER A 164 0.88 -10.58 -20.31
CA SER A 164 -0.51 -10.86 -19.94
C SER A 164 -1.44 -10.63 -21.13
N SER A 165 -2.40 -11.54 -21.32
CA SER A 165 -3.48 -11.42 -22.31
C SER A 165 -4.80 -11.90 -21.70
N GLU A 166 -5.90 -11.72 -22.43
CA GLU A 166 -7.22 -12.24 -22.00
C GLU A 166 -7.28 -13.77 -21.93
N ASP A 167 -6.37 -14.46 -22.63
CA ASP A 167 -6.31 -15.92 -22.71
C ASP A 167 -5.48 -16.56 -21.58
N ASN A 168 -4.81 -15.77 -20.74
CA ASN A 168 -3.98 -16.25 -19.64
C ASN A 168 -4.27 -15.51 -18.33
N ASP A 169 -3.77 -16.07 -17.22
CA ASP A 169 -3.95 -15.53 -15.87
C ASP A 169 -2.70 -14.78 -15.37
N TYR A 170 -1.80 -14.36 -16.26
CA TYR A 170 -0.50 -13.79 -15.85
C TYR A 170 -0.62 -12.51 -15.06
N LYS A 171 -1.63 -11.69 -15.37
CA LYS A 171 -1.92 -10.49 -14.59
C LYS A 171 -2.33 -10.85 -13.15
N MET A 172 -3.08 -11.94 -12.97
CA MET A 172 -3.44 -12.46 -11.64
C MET A 172 -2.21 -13.03 -10.91
N GLN A 173 -1.37 -13.81 -11.60
CA GLN A 173 -0.15 -14.35 -11.02
C GLN A 173 0.82 -13.25 -10.58
N ALA A 174 1.00 -12.20 -11.40
CA ALA A 174 1.80 -11.04 -11.05
C ALA A 174 1.21 -10.28 -9.85
N LEU A 175 -0.12 -10.15 -9.79
CA LEU A 175 -0.80 -9.52 -8.66
C LEU A 175 -0.54 -10.27 -7.35
N GLU A 176 -0.66 -11.60 -7.36
CA GLU A 176 -0.40 -12.45 -6.19
C GLU A 176 1.06 -12.38 -5.77
N LEU A 177 1.99 -12.41 -6.73
CA LEU A 177 3.42 -12.30 -6.47
C LEU A 177 3.78 -10.96 -5.82
N TYR A 178 3.28 -9.85 -6.36
CA TYR A 178 3.53 -8.54 -5.77
C TYR A 178 2.76 -8.30 -4.47
N SER A 179 1.60 -8.95 -4.24
CA SER A 179 0.97 -8.99 -2.90
C SER A 179 1.95 -9.56 -1.88
N ALA A 180 2.45 -10.78 -2.14
CA ALA A 180 3.31 -11.48 -1.21
C ALA A 180 4.62 -10.72 -0.94
N LEU A 181 5.17 -10.06 -1.97
CA LEU A 181 6.32 -9.17 -1.81
C LEU A 181 5.99 -7.93 -0.95
N SER A 182 4.84 -7.29 -1.17
CA SER A 182 4.42 -6.14 -0.37
C SER A 182 4.22 -6.47 1.11
N GLU A 183 3.88 -7.71 1.43
CA GLU A 183 3.72 -8.16 2.81
C GLU A 183 5.04 -8.54 3.47
N ALA A 184 5.91 -9.21 2.72
CA ALA A 184 7.24 -9.54 3.19
C ALA A 184 8.11 -8.28 3.38
N GLU A 185 7.87 -7.24 2.58
CA GLU A 185 8.64 -5.99 2.57
C GLU A 185 7.73 -4.75 2.58
N PRO A 186 7.03 -4.46 3.71
CA PRO A 186 6.03 -3.39 3.78
C PRO A 186 6.59 -1.98 3.59
N ASP A 187 7.88 -1.78 3.89
CA ASP A 187 8.57 -0.50 3.70
C ASP A 187 9.04 -0.28 2.24
N ASN A 188 8.93 -1.31 1.39
CA ASN A 188 9.35 -1.23 0.01
C ASN A 188 8.17 -0.80 -0.89
N ALA A 189 8.07 0.52 -1.11
CA ALA A 189 7.01 1.10 -1.93
C ALA A 189 7.00 0.60 -3.39
N LEU A 190 8.06 -0.04 -3.88
CA LEU A 190 8.12 -0.62 -5.22
C LEU A 190 7.00 -1.63 -5.45
N TRP A 191 6.64 -2.46 -4.47
CA TRP A 191 5.64 -3.52 -4.67
C TRP A 191 4.24 -2.97 -4.89
N ILE A 192 3.89 -1.89 -4.17
CA ILE A 192 2.65 -1.17 -4.42
C ILE A 192 2.66 -0.54 -5.82
N GLN A 193 3.77 0.09 -6.23
CA GLN A 193 3.90 0.65 -7.58
C GLN A 193 3.79 -0.43 -8.67
N ARG A 194 4.34 -1.63 -8.44
CA ARG A 194 4.22 -2.77 -9.35
C ARG A 194 2.78 -3.26 -9.47
N ILE A 195 2.05 -3.35 -8.35
CA ILE A 195 0.62 -3.71 -8.33
C ILE A 195 -0.19 -2.68 -9.12
N GLU A 196 0.04 -1.40 -8.88
CA GLU A 196 -0.67 -0.31 -9.56
C GLU A 196 -0.38 -0.30 -11.07
N ALA A 197 0.83 -0.68 -11.48
CA ALA A 197 1.21 -0.78 -12.89
C ALA A 197 0.66 -2.02 -13.62
N LEU A 198 0.02 -2.97 -12.93
CA LEU A 198 -0.59 -4.15 -13.57
C LEU A 198 -1.83 -3.80 -14.41
N ALA A 199 -2.47 -2.68 -14.10
CA ALA A 199 -3.70 -2.23 -14.72
C ALA A 199 -3.47 -0.91 -15.46
N GLU A 200 -4.12 -0.74 -16.61
CA GLU A 200 -4.05 0.53 -17.35
C GLU A 200 -4.85 1.63 -16.64
N ASP A 201 -5.95 1.24 -16.01
CA ASP A 201 -6.78 2.12 -15.22
C ASP A 201 -7.13 1.52 -13.85
N PRO A 202 -7.40 2.35 -12.84
CA PRO A 202 -7.69 1.85 -11.49
C PRO A 202 -8.93 0.94 -11.38
N ASN A 203 -9.90 1.01 -12.31
CA ASN A 203 -11.09 0.14 -12.25
C ASN A 203 -10.74 -1.30 -12.59
N GLU A 204 -9.85 -1.52 -13.56
CA GLU A 204 -9.37 -2.85 -13.91
C GLU A 204 -8.70 -3.51 -12.68
N LEU A 205 -7.92 -2.75 -11.91
CA LEU A 205 -7.30 -3.26 -10.68
C LEU A 205 -8.33 -3.67 -9.62
N VAL A 206 -9.43 -2.91 -9.50
CA VAL A 206 -10.57 -3.27 -8.65
C VAL A 206 -11.22 -4.56 -9.14
N GLU A 207 -11.41 -4.73 -10.44
CA GLU A 207 -11.99 -5.95 -11.02
C GLU A 207 -11.11 -7.18 -10.75
N ILE A 208 -9.79 -7.06 -10.97
CA ILE A 208 -8.85 -8.18 -10.79
C ILE A 208 -8.76 -8.55 -9.32
N THR A 209 -8.64 -7.60 -8.40
CA THR A 209 -8.62 -7.89 -6.96
C THR A 209 -9.95 -8.47 -6.47
N GLY A 210 -11.07 -8.03 -7.03
CA GLY A 210 -12.38 -8.63 -6.78
C GLY A 210 -12.51 -10.06 -7.32
N LYS A 211 -11.96 -10.36 -8.51
CA LYS A 211 -11.85 -11.73 -9.04
C LYS A 211 -10.99 -12.59 -8.11
N ALA A 212 -9.85 -12.07 -7.66
CA ALA A 212 -8.93 -12.76 -6.77
C ALA A 212 -9.61 -13.19 -5.46
N TRP A 213 -10.38 -12.29 -4.85
CA TRP A 213 -11.14 -12.60 -3.64
C TRP A 213 -12.29 -13.57 -3.91
N ARG A 214 -13.02 -13.44 -5.02
CA ARG A 214 -14.11 -14.38 -5.37
C ARG A 214 -13.64 -15.83 -5.59
N LEU A 215 -12.36 -16.03 -5.94
CA LEU A 215 -11.76 -17.38 -6.03
C LEU A 215 -11.47 -17.98 -4.65
N ASP A 216 -11.29 -17.15 -3.62
CA ASP A 216 -11.03 -17.54 -2.24
C ASP A 216 -11.77 -16.59 -1.27
N PRO A 217 -13.11 -16.69 -1.20
CA PRO A 217 -13.95 -15.68 -0.55
C PRO A 217 -13.78 -15.62 0.97
N GLU A 218 -13.19 -16.64 1.57
CA GLU A 218 -12.94 -16.69 3.01
C GLU A 218 -11.59 -16.07 3.42
N ASN A 219 -10.82 -15.55 2.45
CA ASN A 219 -9.49 -15.00 2.68
C ASN A 219 -9.53 -13.50 3.04
N PRO A 220 -9.20 -13.11 4.29
CA PRO A 220 -9.22 -11.70 4.71
C PRO A 220 -8.20 -10.83 3.99
N GLU A 221 -7.05 -11.37 3.63
CA GLU A 221 -6.00 -10.63 2.93
C GLU A 221 -6.48 -10.20 1.53
N LYS A 222 -7.05 -11.15 0.77
CA LYS A 222 -7.64 -10.87 -0.55
C LYS A 222 -8.84 -9.93 -0.44
N ALA A 223 -9.68 -10.09 0.58
CA ALA A 223 -10.79 -9.18 0.85
C ALA A 223 -10.29 -7.74 1.12
N TRP A 224 -9.26 -7.59 1.96
CA TRP A 224 -8.65 -6.30 2.24
C TRP A 224 -8.02 -5.67 1.01
N LYS A 225 -7.34 -6.46 0.18
CA LYS A 225 -6.77 -5.96 -1.07
C LYS A 225 -7.87 -5.42 -1.99
N TYR A 226 -8.95 -6.17 -2.17
CA TYR A 226 -10.10 -5.73 -2.95
C TYR A 226 -10.73 -4.44 -2.40
N ALA A 227 -11.03 -4.40 -1.10
CA ALA A 227 -11.56 -3.21 -0.44
C ALA A 227 -10.63 -2.00 -0.61
N SER A 228 -9.33 -2.18 -0.40
CA SER A 228 -8.33 -1.11 -0.45
C SER A 228 -8.17 -0.54 -1.87
N MET A 229 -8.24 -1.37 -2.91
CA MET A 229 -8.20 -0.90 -4.29
C MET A 229 -9.48 -0.14 -4.64
N ALA A 230 -10.64 -0.64 -4.24
CA ALA A 230 -11.92 0.04 -4.43
C ALA A 230 -11.93 1.43 -3.74
N LEU A 231 -11.46 1.50 -2.50
CA LEU A 231 -11.35 2.75 -1.74
C LEU A 231 -10.39 3.75 -2.38
N ARG A 232 -9.23 3.30 -2.88
CA ARG A 232 -8.27 4.15 -3.61
C ARG A 232 -8.87 4.70 -4.90
N ASN A 233 -9.63 3.87 -5.60
CA ASN A 233 -10.38 4.24 -6.80
C ASN A 233 -11.66 5.07 -6.49
N GLN A 234 -11.93 5.36 -5.22
CA GLN A 234 -13.16 6.04 -4.77
C GLN A 234 -14.46 5.31 -5.15
N ASP A 235 -14.37 4.02 -5.47
CA ASP A 235 -15.51 3.13 -5.64
C ASP A 235 -15.95 2.62 -4.26
N TYR A 236 -16.57 3.53 -3.51
CA TYR A 236 -17.01 3.26 -2.15
C TYR A 236 -18.08 2.17 -2.10
N SER A 237 -18.92 2.06 -3.15
CA SER A 237 -19.95 1.01 -3.26
C SER A 237 -19.34 -0.37 -3.25
N THR A 238 -18.35 -0.60 -4.11
CA THR A 238 -17.67 -1.88 -4.26
C THR A 238 -16.87 -2.24 -3.00
N ALA A 239 -16.32 -1.25 -2.30
CA ALA A 239 -15.60 -1.47 -1.06
C ALA A 239 -16.47 -2.02 0.09
N LEU A 240 -17.80 -1.83 0.07
CA LEU A 240 -18.67 -2.19 1.20
C LEU A 240 -18.73 -3.69 1.46
N GLU A 241 -18.83 -4.52 0.42
CA GLU A 241 -18.94 -5.98 0.58
C GLU A 241 -17.71 -6.59 1.26
N PRO A 242 -16.48 -6.42 0.76
CA PRO A 242 -15.30 -6.94 1.42
C PRO A 242 -15.07 -6.32 2.81
N LEU A 243 -15.39 -5.04 3.01
CA LEU A 243 -15.28 -4.42 4.35
C LEU A 243 -16.23 -5.05 5.37
N LYS A 244 -17.47 -5.35 4.98
CA LYS A 244 -18.42 -6.06 5.85
C LYS A 244 -17.92 -7.44 6.23
N PHE A 245 -17.40 -8.19 5.25
CA PHE A 245 -16.78 -9.48 5.50
C PHE A 245 -15.60 -9.38 6.49
N LEU A 246 -14.71 -8.41 6.29
CA LEU A 246 -13.57 -8.18 7.19
C LEU A 246 -14.00 -7.83 8.62
N ILE A 247 -15.03 -7.01 8.78
CA ILE A 247 -15.59 -6.66 10.08
C ILE A 247 -16.25 -7.87 10.75
N GLU A 248 -16.91 -8.74 9.98
CA GLU A 248 -17.49 -9.98 10.50
C GLU A 248 -16.40 -10.93 11.03
N LYS A 249 -15.28 -11.06 10.29
CA LYS A 249 -14.16 -11.93 10.70
C LYS A 249 -13.31 -11.37 11.82
N SER A 250 -13.14 -10.04 11.88
CA SER A 250 -12.26 -9.37 12.83
C SER A 250 -12.88 -8.04 13.30
N PRO A 251 -13.95 -8.09 14.12
CA PRO A 251 -14.71 -6.91 14.53
C PRO A 251 -13.91 -5.94 15.40
N GLU A 252 -12.79 -6.35 15.98
CA GLU A 252 -11.90 -5.52 16.78
C GLU A 252 -10.95 -4.65 15.94
N VAL A 253 -10.81 -4.93 14.64
CA VAL A 253 -9.90 -4.18 13.76
C VAL A 253 -10.50 -2.83 13.40
N ILE A 254 -10.10 -1.82 14.19
CA ILE A 254 -10.57 -0.43 14.09
C ILE A 254 -10.45 0.13 12.66
N ASN A 255 -9.39 -0.21 11.94
CA ASN A 255 -9.18 0.31 10.59
C ASN A 255 -10.32 -0.07 9.63
N TYR A 256 -10.88 -1.27 9.74
CA TYR A 256 -12.01 -1.68 8.88
C TYR A 256 -13.26 -0.85 9.16
N HIS A 257 -13.56 -0.58 10.44
CA HIS A 257 -14.65 0.31 10.84
C HIS A 257 -14.43 1.75 10.37
N LYS A 258 -13.19 2.27 10.41
CA LYS A 258 -12.84 3.59 9.87
C LYS A 258 -13.09 3.66 8.35
N GLN A 259 -12.66 2.63 7.61
CA GLN A 259 -12.87 2.61 6.16
C GLN A 259 -14.35 2.47 5.79
N ILE A 260 -15.12 1.62 6.48
CA ILE A 260 -16.54 1.45 6.15
C ILE A 260 -17.38 2.69 6.52
N ALA A 261 -17.07 3.36 7.65
CA ALA A 261 -17.72 4.62 8.02
C ALA A 261 -17.51 5.68 6.95
N ARG A 262 -16.27 5.82 6.47
CA ARG A 262 -15.91 6.73 5.38
C ARG A 262 -16.62 6.37 4.07
N ALA A 263 -16.70 5.08 3.73
CA ALA A 263 -17.41 4.63 2.53
C ALA A 263 -18.90 5.00 2.61
N TYR A 264 -19.56 4.75 3.74
CA TYR A 264 -20.95 5.15 3.95
C TYR A 264 -21.16 6.66 3.87
N GLU A 265 -20.26 7.46 4.47
CA GLU A 265 -20.34 8.92 4.32
C GLU A 265 -20.26 9.38 2.86
N LYS A 266 -19.38 8.77 2.06
CA LYS A 266 -19.16 9.16 0.67
C LYS A 266 -20.29 8.72 -0.26
N LEU A 267 -21.07 7.72 0.16
CA LEU A 267 -22.27 7.26 -0.52
C LEU A 267 -23.55 7.96 -0.02
N ASP A 268 -23.42 8.93 0.90
CA ASP A 268 -24.54 9.59 1.57
C ASP A 268 -25.47 8.63 2.35
N GLU A 269 -25.00 7.40 2.65
CA GLU A 269 -25.67 6.37 3.44
C GLU A 269 -25.62 6.73 4.94
N THR A 270 -26.33 7.79 5.28
CA THR A 270 -26.15 8.55 6.52
C THR A 270 -26.41 7.72 7.78
N ASP A 271 -27.46 6.91 7.78
CA ASP A 271 -27.79 6.07 8.95
C ASP A 271 -26.69 5.02 9.20
N ALA A 272 -26.15 4.40 8.15
CA ALA A 272 -25.08 3.43 8.26
C ALA A 272 -23.76 4.08 8.71
N ALA A 273 -23.45 5.29 8.23
CA ALA A 273 -22.31 6.07 8.71
C ALA A 273 -22.45 6.38 10.21
N ILE A 274 -23.63 6.80 10.67
CA ILE A 274 -23.90 7.07 12.10
C ILE A 274 -23.66 5.82 12.95
N GLN A 275 -24.18 4.66 12.54
CA GLN A 275 -23.94 3.42 13.30
C GLN A 275 -22.46 3.06 13.32
N SER A 276 -21.77 3.20 12.18
CA SER A 276 -20.33 2.90 12.08
C SER A 276 -19.50 3.78 13.03
N TYR A 277 -19.79 5.07 13.13
CA TYR A 277 -19.09 5.94 14.09
C TYR A 277 -19.47 5.67 15.55
N LYS A 278 -20.69 5.24 15.84
CA LYS A 278 -21.05 4.80 17.19
C LYS A 278 -20.23 3.57 17.59
N THR A 279 -20.09 2.59 16.71
CA THR A 279 -19.19 1.45 16.91
C THR A 279 -17.75 1.91 17.11
N LEU A 280 -17.26 2.86 16.30
CA LEU A 280 -15.91 3.43 16.48
C LEU A 280 -15.73 4.13 17.84
N ILE A 281 -16.77 4.76 18.40
CA ILE A 281 -16.74 5.34 19.75
C ILE A 281 -16.69 4.24 20.83
N GLU A 282 -17.35 3.11 20.61
CA GLU A 282 -17.28 1.97 21.53
C GLU A 282 -15.87 1.33 21.51
N LEU A 283 -15.25 1.24 20.34
CA LEU A 283 -13.89 0.70 20.15
C LEU A 283 -12.78 1.66 20.57
N GLU A 284 -12.94 2.96 20.29
CA GLU A 284 -11.99 4.02 20.61
C GLU A 284 -12.70 5.18 21.37
N PRO A 285 -13.05 4.99 22.65
CA PRO A 285 -13.79 6.00 23.43
C PRO A 285 -13.00 7.30 23.67
N ASP A 286 -11.68 7.25 23.54
CA ASP A 286 -10.77 8.40 23.70
C ASP A 286 -10.38 9.04 22.35
N ASN A 287 -10.95 8.58 21.23
CA ASN A 287 -10.71 9.19 19.92
C ASN A 287 -11.71 10.34 19.68
N ARG A 288 -11.22 11.57 19.84
CA ARG A 288 -11.99 12.81 19.64
C ARG A 288 -12.61 12.93 18.24
N ASP A 289 -11.96 12.38 17.21
CA ASP A 289 -12.37 12.53 15.81
C ASP A 289 -13.67 11.76 15.54
N ASN A 290 -13.88 10.62 16.21
CA ASN A 290 -15.12 9.84 16.08
C ASN A 290 -16.35 10.62 16.57
N PHE A 291 -16.22 11.34 17.70
CA PHE A 291 -17.28 12.22 18.18
C PHE A 291 -17.48 13.42 17.25
N PHE A 292 -16.40 14.01 16.76
CA PHE A 292 -16.47 15.15 15.85
C PHE A 292 -17.15 14.79 14.53
N ASN A 293 -16.81 13.66 13.92
CA ASN A 293 -17.43 13.21 12.67
C ASN A 293 -18.94 12.98 12.83
N LEU A 294 -19.38 12.36 13.94
CA LEU A 294 -20.82 12.29 14.25
C LEU A 294 -21.46 13.67 14.38
N ALA A 295 -20.78 14.62 15.02
CA ALA A 295 -21.31 15.97 15.14
C ALA A 295 -21.53 16.63 13.78
N ILE A 296 -20.58 16.48 12.85
CA ILE A 296 -20.69 17.00 11.49
C ILE A 296 -21.82 16.32 10.72
N ILE A 297 -22.00 15.00 10.87
CA ILE A 297 -23.12 14.29 10.25
C ILE A 297 -24.47 14.82 10.79
N TYR A 298 -24.62 14.91 12.12
CA TYR A 298 -25.85 15.44 12.72
C TYR A 298 -26.11 16.92 12.38
N GLN A 299 -25.05 17.72 12.17
CA GLN A 299 -25.15 19.08 11.69
C GLN A 299 -25.74 19.12 10.26
N LYS A 300 -25.25 18.26 9.35
CA LYS A 300 -25.79 18.16 7.97
C LYS A 300 -27.26 17.73 7.96
N LEU A 301 -27.66 16.87 8.90
CA LEU A 301 -29.05 16.46 9.11
C LEU A 301 -29.94 17.53 9.76
N GLY A 302 -29.39 18.68 10.15
CA GLY A 302 -30.13 19.73 10.87
C GLY A 302 -30.47 19.37 12.32
N GLN A 303 -29.94 18.27 12.85
CA GLN A 303 -30.14 17.85 14.24
C GLN A 303 -29.16 18.58 15.18
N LEU A 304 -29.29 19.91 15.23
CA LEU A 304 -28.30 20.82 15.84
C LEU A 304 -28.04 20.54 17.33
N SER A 305 -29.07 20.15 18.10
CA SER A 305 -28.91 19.77 19.51
C SER A 305 -27.98 18.57 19.69
N VAL A 306 -28.17 17.56 18.83
CA VAL A 306 -27.38 16.32 18.85
C VAL A 306 -25.95 16.61 18.38
N ALA A 307 -25.81 17.38 17.29
CA ALA A 307 -24.51 17.83 16.79
C ALA A 307 -23.69 18.53 17.89
N ARG A 308 -24.27 19.51 18.58
CA ARG A 308 -23.63 20.20 19.70
C ARG A 308 -23.20 19.25 20.81
N SER A 309 -24.06 18.30 21.19
CA SER A 309 -23.73 17.32 22.23
C SER A 309 -22.46 16.53 21.88
N TYR A 310 -22.32 16.12 20.62
CA TYR A 310 -21.12 15.43 20.14
C TYR A 310 -19.89 16.36 20.02
N LEU A 311 -20.03 17.63 19.62
CA LEU A 311 -18.92 18.60 19.67
C LEU A 311 -18.40 18.80 21.11
N GLN A 312 -19.30 18.84 22.09
CA GLN A 312 -18.95 18.97 23.49
C GLN A 312 -18.25 17.72 24.02
N LYS A 313 -18.66 16.52 23.58
CA LYS A 313 -17.94 15.27 23.87
C LYS A 313 -16.54 15.28 23.26
N ALA A 314 -16.40 15.67 22.00
CA ALA A 314 -15.10 15.80 21.32
C ALA A 314 -14.17 16.77 22.07
N SER A 315 -14.68 17.94 22.48
CA SER A 315 -13.95 18.92 23.28
C SER A 315 -13.59 18.42 24.68
N LYS A 316 -14.39 17.52 25.26
CA LYS A 316 -14.10 16.93 26.58
C LYS A 316 -12.97 15.89 26.49
N VAL A 317 -12.95 15.12 25.41
CA VAL A 317 -11.90 14.13 25.13
C VAL A 317 -10.57 14.82 24.84
N SER A 318 -10.59 15.95 24.12
CA SER A 318 -9.39 16.77 23.84
C SER A 318 -9.63 18.23 24.22
N PRO A 319 -9.39 18.62 25.48
CA PRO A 319 -9.65 19.98 25.98
C PRO A 319 -8.79 21.07 25.34
N ASP A 320 -7.68 20.70 24.71
CA ASP A 320 -6.75 21.56 23.96
C ASP A 320 -7.19 21.78 22.50
N TRP A 321 -8.15 21.00 22.02
CA TRP A 321 -8.67 21.11 20.66
C TRP A 321 -9.79 22.14 20.59
N ASP A 322 -9.47 23.31 20.08
CA ASP A 322 -10.37 24.46 20.01
C ASP A 322 -11.37 24.39 18.83
N TYR A 323 -11.15 23.48 17.89
CA TYR A 323 -11.97 23.37 16.68
C TYR A 323 -13.43 22.98 16.92
N PRO A 324 -13.80 21.99 17.77
CA PRO A 324 -15.20 21.66 17.98
C PRO A 324 -15.99 22.81 18.63
N ILE A 325 -15.32 23.64 19.45
CA ILE A 325 -15.91 24.84 20.05
C ILE A 325 -16.09 25.92 18.99
N PHE A 326 -15.14 26.06 18.07
CA PHE A 326 -15.27 26.93 16.91
C PHE A 326 -16.47 26.53 16.03
N ILE A 327 -16.65 25.23 15.76
CA ILE A 327 -17.84 24.73 15.05
C ILE A 327 -19.12 24.95 15.85
N GLU A 328 -19.12 24.77 17.18
CA GLU A 328 -20.29 25.06 18.03
C GLU A 328 -20.71 26.55 17.92
N ALA A 329 -19.75 27.47 17.90
CA ALA A 329 -20.02 28.89 17.67
C ALA A 329 -20.61 29.16 16.28
N GLN A 330 -20.11 28.49 15.24
CA GLN A 330 -20.67 28.57 13.89
C GLN A 330 -22.10 28.04 13.81
N LEU A 331 -22.45 27.00 14.58
CA LEU A 331 -23.83 26.52 14.67
C LEU A 331 -24.78 27.60 15.19
N TYR A 332 -24.40 28.32 16.25
CA TYR A 332 -25.20 29.41 16.79
C TYR A 332 -25.33 30.56 15.80
N GLU A 333 -24.22 30.95 15.17
CA GLU A 333 -24.21 32.00 14.16
C GLU A 333 -25.12 31.67 12.96
N ALA A 334 -25.05 30.44 12.46
CA ALA A 334 -25.91 29.99 11.35
C ALA A 334 -27.38 29.94 11.77
N ALA A 335 -27.68 29.49 12.99
CA ALA A 335 -29.04 29.50 13.51
C ALA A 335 -29.61 30.92 13.62
N ALA A 336 -28.81 31.88 14.10
CA ALA A 336 -29.22 33.28 14.16
C ALA A 336 -29.54 33.83 12.76
N ARG A 337 -28.65 33.60 11.80
CA ARG A 337 -28.79 34.04 10.41
C ARG A 337 -30.04 33.50 9.71
N ASN A 338 -30.43 32.27 10.02
CA ASN A 338 -31.55 31.59 9.36
C ASN A 338 -32.93 31.94 9.97
N CYS A 339 -32.98 32.71 11.04
CA CYS A 339 -34.23 33.00 11.76
C CYS A 339 -34.70 34.44 11.59
N GLY A 340 -33.87 35.41 11.95
CA GLY A 340 -34.26 36.81 11.96
C GLY A 340 -33.14 37.74 12.37
N PHE A 341 -33.49 38.99 12.66
CA PHE A 341 -32.56 40.00 13.17
C PHE A 341 -33.18 40.90 14.25
N GLU A 342 -34.14 40.33 15.00
CA GLU A 342 -34.74 40.93 16.18
C GLU A 342 -33.82 40.76 17.41
N TYR A 343 -34.24 41.31 18.54
CA TYR A 343 -33.44 41.28 19.78
C TYR A 343 -33.06 39.86 20.21
N GLU A 344 -33.97 38.91 20.08
CA GLU A 344 -33.77 37.50 20.39
C GLU A 344 -32.70 36.86 19.48
N ASP A 345 -32.70 37.17 18.18
CA ASP A 345 -31.69 36.69 17.22
C ASP A 345 -30.31 37.30 17.54
N LYS A 346 -30.27 38.59 17.90
CA LYS A 346 -29.05 39.26 18.35
C LYS A 346 -28.46 38.62 19.61
N LEU A 347 -29.28 38.14 20.55
CA LEU A 347 -28.80 37.39 21.71
C LEU A 347 -28.13 36.06 21.30
N VAL A 348 -28.56 35.42 20.22
CA VAL A 348 -27.89 34.22 19.69
C VAL A 348 -26.57 34.58 18.99
N TYR A 349 -26.50 35.70 18.27
CA TYR A 349 -25.20 36.22 17.81
C TYR A 349 -24.25 36.53 18.98
N LEU A 350 -24.76 37.05 20.09
CA LEU A 350 -23.97 37.26 21.30
C LEU A 350 -23.47 35.93 21.88
N LEU A 351 -24.29 34.89 21.88
CA LEU A 351 -23.87 33.54 22.28
C LEU A 351 -22.75 33.01 21.39
N ALA A 352 -22.87 33.19 20.07
CA ALA A 352 -21.81 32.82 19.12
C ALA A 352 -20.50 33.57 19.43
N VAL A 353 -20.57 34.89 19.64
CA VAL A 353 -19.41 35.72 20.01
C VAL A 353 -18.75 35.26 21.31
N GLN A 354 -19.52 34.98 22.36
CA GLN A 354 -18.99 34.48 23.64
C GLN A 354 -18.34 33.10 23.47
N THR A 355 -18.90 32.26 22.60
CA THR A 355 -18.33 30.94 22.29
C THR A 355 -17.02 31.08 21.50
N TYR A 356 -16.94 32.01 20.52
CA TYR A 356 -15.69 32.34 19.84
C TYR A 356 -14.64 32.94 20.78
N GLN A 357 -15.03 33.75 21.77
CA GLN A 357 -14.10 34.29 22.76
C GLN A 357 -13.43 33.18 23.57
N ARG A 358 -14.15 32.09 23.85
CA ARG A 358 -13.56 30.88 24.45
C ARG A 358 -12.54 30.22 23.54
N VAL A 359 -12.78 30.15 22.23
CA VAL A 359 -11.78 29.65 21.24
C VAL A 359 -10.53 30.54 21.27
N VAL A 360 -10.70 31.87 21.28
CA VAL A 360 -9.58 32.82 21.36
C VAL A 360 -8.77 32.65 22.65
N SER A 361 -9.44 32.45 23.80
CA SER A 361 -8.75 32.30 25.08
C SER A 361 -7.97 30.99 25.21
N MET A 362 -8.34 29.96 24.46
CA MET A 362 -7.57 28.71 24.36
C MET A 362 -6.26 28.88 23.60
N GLY A 363 -6.17 29.86 22.69
CA GLY A 363 -4.96 30.14 21.92
C GLY A 363 -4.57 29.06 20.91
N GLY A 364 -5.52 28.20 20.51
CA GLY A 364 -5.32 27.11 19.56
C GLY A 364 -5.30 27.56 18.09
N GLN A 365 -5.35 26.57 17.19
CA GLN A 365 -5.25 26.78 15.73
C GLN A 365 -6.35 27.72 15.19
N TYR A 366 -7.53 27.71 15.80
CA TYR A 366 -8.69 28.45 15.32
C TYR A 366 -8.90 29.80 16.04
N ALA A 367 -8.01 30.19 16.95
CA ALA A 367 -8.09 31.46 17.67
C ALA A 367 -8.10 32.70 16.75
N SER A 368 -7.28 32.73 15.69
CA SER A 368 -7.26 33.86 14.75
C SER A 368 -8.57 33.96 13.97
N ALA A 369 -9.05 32.83 13.43
CA ALA A 369 -10.32 32.78 12.72
C ALA A 369 -11.50 33.18 13.63
N ALA A 370 -11.51 32.71 14.88
CA ALA A 370 -12.50 33.10 15.86
C ALA A 370 -12.50 34.61 16.13
N LYS A 371 -11.33 35.25 16.22
CA LYS A 371 -11.20 36.70 16.37
C LYS A 371 -11.77 37.47 15.17
N GLU A 372 -11.52 37.00 13.96
CA GLU A 372 -12.12 37.58 12.75
C GLU A 372 -13.63 37.45 12.75
N ARG A 373 -14.18 36.29 13.17
CA ARG A 373 -15.62 36.10 13.32
C ARG A 373 -16.22 37.04 14.37
N ILE A 374 -15.58 37.22 15.52
CA ILE A 374 -16.01 38.18 16.56
C ILE A 374 -16.12 39.60 15.97
N ASN A 375 -15.10 40.04 15.24
CA ASN A 375 -15.10 41.36 14.62
C ASN A 375 -16.22 41.51 13.57
N ALA A 376 -16.45 40.47 12.77
CA ALA A 376 -17.51 40.47 11.77
C ALA A 376 -18.93 40.54 12.38
N LEU A 377 -19.10 40.01 13.60
CA LEU A 377 -20.39 39.98 14.30
C LEU A 377 -20.61 41.18 15.23
N ALA A 378 -19.68 42.13 15.32
CA ALA A 378 -19.75 43.25 16.27
C ALA A 378 -21.03 44.11 16.14
N ASN A 379 -21.57 44.23 14.92
CA ASN A 379 -22.81 44.95 14.64
C ASN A 379 -24.06 44.05 14.66
N SER A 380 -23.88 42.74 14.83
CA SER A 380 -24.96 41.74 14.86
C SER A 380 -25.39 41.35 16.27
N ILE A 381 -24.61 41.71 17.29
CA ILE A 381 -24.98 41.54 18.71
C ILE A 381 -25.83 42.72 19.21
N PRO A 382 -26.54 42.61 20.35
CA PRO A 382 -27.32 43.71 20.87
C PRO A 382 -26.42 44.87 21.30
N GLN A 383 -26.83 46.07 20.93
CA GLN A 383 -26.12 47.33 21.20
C GLN A 383 -26.58 47.94 22.53
N LYS A 384 -25.89 48.99 22.99
CA LYS A 384 -26.23 49.67 24.27
C LYS A 384 -27.68 50.15 24.30
N GLU A 385 -28.17 50.61 23.16
CA GLU A 385 -29.55 51.05 22.96
C GLU A 385 -30.54 49.89 23.14
N ASP A 386 -30.23 48.70 22.60
CA ASP A 386 -31.08 47.51 22.70
C ASP A 386 -31.33 47.15 24.18
N TYR A 387 -30.29 47.20 25.02
CA TYR A 387 -30.37 46.94 26.46
C TYR A 387 -31.09 48.06 27.21
N PHE A 388 -30.78 49.32 26.89
CA PHE A 388 -31.39 50.50 27.54
C PHE A 388 -32.91 50.51 27.39
N PHE A 389 -33.42 50.34 26.16
CA PHE A 389 -34.86 50.33 25.90
C PHE A 389 -35.59 49.17 26.58
N ARG A 390 -34.90 48.06 26.83
CA ARG A 390 -35.44 46.87 27.49
C ARG A 390 -35.18 46.84 29.00
N LYS A 391 -34.50 47.85 29.56
CA LYS A 391 -34.13 47.95 30.98
C LYS A 391 -33.33 46.73 31.48
N VAL A 392 -32.45 46.22 30.62
CA VAL A 392 -31.56 45.09 30.95
C VAL A 392 -30.23 45.64 31.47
N ALA A 393 -29.82 45.21 32.66
CA ALA A 393 -28.57 45.63 33.28
C ALA A 393 -27.37 44.78 32.80
N PRO A 394 -26.15 45.32 32.78
CA PRO A 394 -24.92 44.53 32.63
C PRO A 394 -24.83 43.37 33.61
N GLY A 395 -24.23 42.25 33.19
CA GLY A 395 -24.13 41.03 33.99
C GLY A 395 -25.43 40.22 34.11
N THR A 396 -26.55 40.71 33.58
CA THR A 396 -27.81 39.94 33.53
C THR A 396 -27.61 38.68 32.71
N VAL A 397 -28.09 37.54 33.22
CA VAL A 397 -28.10 36.27 32.50
C VAL A 397 -29.44 36.12 31.80
N ILE A 398 -29.43 36.05 30.47
CA ILE A 398 -30.64 35.87 29.66
C ILE A 398 -30.60 34.48 29.04
N LYS A 399 -31.66 33.70 29.25
CA LYS A 399 -31.84 32.41 28.58
C LYS A 399 -32.23 32.64 27.12
N ILE A 400 -31.60 31.88 26.22
CA ILE A 400 -31.98 31.86 24.81
C ILE A 400 -33.28 31.07 24.69
N GLU A 401 -34.32 31.72 24.15
CA GLU A 401 -35.66 31.17 23.98
C GLU A 401 -36.20 31.54 22.59
N GLY A 402 -37.20 30.78 22.13
CA GLY A 402 -37.88 31.02 20.85
C GLY A 402 -37.84 29.79 19.95
N LYS A 403 -38.87 29.63 19.09
CA LYS A 403 -39.06 28.44 18.25
C LYS A 403 -37.84 28.06 17.40
N CYS A 404 -37.06 29.06 17.00
CA CYS A 404 -35.82 28.91 16.25
C CYS A 404 -34.65 28.32 17.06
N TYR A 405 -34.70 28.47 18.38
CA TYR A 405 -33.57 28.31 19.28
C TYR A 405 -33.84 27.35 20.44
N ASP A 406 -34.99 26.68 20.46
CA ASP A 406 -35.36 25.72 21.51
C ASP A 406 -34.30 24.61 21.70
N TRP A 407 -33.53 24.29 20.66
CA TRP A 407 -32.42 23.35 20.70
C TRP A 407 -31.19 23.86 21.47
N ILE A 408 -31.04 25.19 21.61
CA ILE A 408 -29.85 25.84 22.20
C ILE A 408 -29.78 25.61 23.71
N ASN A 409 -30.88 25.77 24.45
CA ASN A 409 -30.94 25.55 25.91
C ASN A 409 -29.69 26.08 26.68
N LYS A 410 -29.26 27.31 26.33
CA LYS A 410 -28.12 28.02 26.93
C LYS A 410 -28.57 29.43 27.31
N SER A 411 -27.71 30.11 28.05
CA SER A 411 -27.89 31.52 28.41
C SER A 411 -26.67 32.33 27.98
N VAL A 412 -26.88 33.62 27.77
CA VAL A 412 -25.84 34.62 27.54
C VAL A 412 -25.74 35.56 28.72
N VAL A 413 -24.53 36.06 28.99
CA VAL A 413 -24.28 37.10 29.99
C VAL A 413 -24.19 38.44 29.27
N ILE A 414 -24.94 39.45 29.71
CA ILE A 414 -24.87 40.78 29.10
C ILE A 414 -23.52 41.43 29.43
N PRO A 415 -22.77 41.93 28.43
CA PRO A 415 -21.47 42.57 28.65
C PRO A 415 -21.60 43.91 29.38
N ASP A 416 -20.49 44.36 29.97
CA ASP A 416 -20.36 45.62 30.73
C ASP A 416 -20.52 46.90 29.89
#